data_AF-A0A9Q3KIK0-F1
#
_entry.id   AF-A0A9Q3KIK0-F1
#
_cell.length_a   1.000
_cell.length_b   1.000
_cell.length_c   1.000
_cell.angle_alpha   90.00
_cell.angle_beta   90.00
_cell.angle_gamma   90.00
#
_symmetry.space_group_name_H-M   'P 1'
#
loop_
_entity.id
_entity.type
_entity.pdbx_description
1 polymer ?
#
loop_
_entity_poly.entity_id
_entity_poly.type
_entity_poly.pdbx_seq_one_letter_code
_entity_poly.pdbx_strand_id
1 'polypeptide(L)'
;MKEGGHVSLYIADSRSLVSRIGDWGERALIHHFRKGFPSSILDQLASHPSRIDSLQDLMDVNLELDTRYHEAKREEKSSGEEV
;
A
#
# COMPACT_ATOMS: atom_id res chain seq x y z
N MET A 1 5.78 -7.61 -1.87
CA MET A 1 4.63 -8.01 -1.03
C MET A 1 4.05 -9.31 -1.61
N LYS A 2 3.89 -10.40 -0.84
CA LYS A 2 3.20 -11.61 -1.34
C LYS A 2 1.71 -11.28 -1.48
N GLU A 3 1.06 -11.76 -2.54
CA GLU A 3 -0.40 -11.70 -2.66
C GLU A 3 -1.03 -12.26 -1.38
N GLY A 4 -1.74 -11.41 -0.63
CA GLY A 4 -2.38 -11.75 0.64
C GLY A 4 -1.58 -11.40 1.92
N GLY A 5 -0.39 -10.80 1.82
CA GLY A 5 0.28 -10.22 2.99
C GLY A 5 -0.40 -8.91 3.41
N HIS A 6 -0.75 -8.75 4.68
CA HIS A 6 -1.38 -7.52 5.19
C HIS A 6 -0.50 -6.29 4.91
N VAL A 7 -1.07 -5.27 4.25
CA VAL A 7 -0.38 -3.98 3.99
C VAL A 7 0.15 -3.37 5.28
N SER A 8 -0.58 -3.49 6.38
CA SER A 8 -0.17 -3.01 7.70
C SER A 8 1.19 -3.57 8.15
N LEU A 9 1.46 -4.86 7.91
CA LEU A 9 2.75 -5.47 8.25
C LEU A 9 3.87 -4.91 7.36
N TYR A 10 3.60 -4.75 6.06
CA TYR A 10 4.56 -4.15 5.13
C TYR A 10 4.89 -2.69 5.49
N ILE A 11 3.90 -1.90 5.91
CA ILE A 11 4.11 -0.54 6.41
C ILE A 11 4.95 -0.55 7.69
N ALA A 12 4.67 -1.44 8.63
CA ALA A 12 5.42 -1.56 9.89
C ALA A 12 6.89 -1.93 9.63
N ASP A 13 7.15 -2.93 8.80
CA ASP A 13 8.50 -3.34 8.41
C ASP A 13 9.25 -2.20 7.73
N SER A 14 8.57 -1.45 6.88
CA SER A 14 9.20 -0.36 6.17
C SER A 14 9.47 0.85 7.06
N ARG A 15 8.60 1.15 8.05
CA ARG A 15 8.90 2.17 9.08
C ARG A 15 10.11 1.77 9.93
N SER A 16 10.18 0.49 10.30
CA SER A 16 11.35 -0.07 11.02
C SER A 16 12.61 0.06 10.18
N LEU A 17 12.54 -0.22 8.88
CA LEU A 17 13.66 -0.04 7.95
C LEU A 17 14.07 1.43 7.88
N VAL A 18 13.14 2.36 7.63
CA VAL A 18 13.41 3.81 7.57
C VAL A 18 14.09 4.31 8.84
N SER A 19 13.66 3.85 10.02
CA SER A 19 14.30 4.20 11.29
C SER A 19 15.75 3.71 11.41
N ARG A 20 16.14 2.67 10.65
CA ARG A 20 17.49 2.10 10.63
C ARG A 20 18.38 2.72 9.54
N ILE A 21 17.79 3.22 8.46
CA ILE A 21 18.47 3.93 7.36
C ILE A 21 18.11 5.43 7.41
N GLY A 22 18.54 6.09 8.50
CA GLY A 22 18.23 7.50 8.77
C GLY A 22 18.87 8.51 7.80
N ASP A 23 19.90 8.11 7.03
CA ASP A 23 20.60 9.00 6.08
C ASP A 23 20.01 9.00 4.67
N TRP A 24 18.97 8.19 4.41
CA TRP A 24 18.37 8.12 3.09
C TRP A 24 17.39 9.27 2.89
N GLY A 25 17.58 10.04 1.82
CA GLY A 25 16.64 11.09 1.45
C GLY A 25 15.25 10.52 1.17
N GLU A 26 14.21 11.27 1.55
CA GLU A 26 12.80 10.84 1.46
C GLU A 26 12.42 10.34 0.06
N ARG A 27 12.93 10.98 -0.99
CA ARG A 27 12.73 10.56 -2.38
C ARG A 27 13.27 9.15 -2.68
N ALA A 28 14.41 8.79 -2.10
CA ALA A 28 14.98 7.46 -2.27
C ALA A 28 14.14 6.40 -1.54
N LEU A 29 13.62 6.74 -0.36
CA LEU A 29 12.72 5.88 0.41
C LEU A 29 11.40 5.65 -0.35
N ILE A 30 10.78 6.70 -0.87
CA ILE A 30 9.57 6.62 -1.71
C ILE A 30 9.81 5.72 -2.92
N HIS A 31 10.93 5.89 -3.62
CA HIS A 31 11.26 5.07 -4.79
C HIS A 31 11.45 3.59 -4.42
N HIS A 32 12.14 3.31 -3.31
CA HIS A 32 12.33 1.95 -2.82
C HIS A 32 11.00 1.28 -2.43
N PHE A 33 10.13 2.00 -1.73
CA PHE A 33 8.81 1.54 -1.33
C PHE A 33 7.94 1.18 -2.54
N ARG A 34 7.89 2.05 -3.55
CA ARG A 34 7.12 1.80 -4.78
C ARG A 34 7.60 0.54 -5.49
N LYS A 35 8.89 0.26 -5.48
CA LYS A 35 9.45 -0.95 -6.09
C LYS A 35 9.01 -2.26 -5.38
N GLY A 36 8.64 -2.18 -4.10
CA GLY A 36 8.18 -3.34 -3.33
C GLY A 36 6.70 -3.70 -3.56
N PHE A 37 5.94 -2.83 -4.23
CA PHE A 37 4.53 -3.03 -4.50
C PHE A 37 4.27 -3.93 -5.70
N PRO A 38 3.18 -4.73 -5.66
CA PRO A 38 2.70 -5.43 -6.84
C PRO A 38 2.17 -4.43 -7.87
N SER A 39 2.21 -4.82 -9.14
CA SER A 39 1.77 -3.98 -10.28
C SER A 39 0.32 -3.48 -10.12
N SER A 40 -0.58 -4.30 -9.57
CA SER A 40 -1.97 -3.90 -9.31
C SER A 40 -2.09 -2.72 -8.32
N ILE A 41 -1.28 -2.70 -7.26
CA ILE A 41 -1.24 -1.57 -6.32
C ILE A 41 -0.62 -0.35 -7.02
N LEU A 42 0.42 -0.54 -7.84
CA LEU A 42 1.05 0.56 -8.57
C LEU A 42 0.12 1.24 -9.58
N ASP A 43 -0.75 0.48 -10.23
CA ASP A 43 -1.75 0.98 -11.16
C ASP A 43 -2.85 1.78 -10.44
N GLN A 44 -3.33 1.26 -9.30
CA GLN A 44 -4.26 1.96 -8.41
C GLN A 44 -3.64 3.23 -7.81
N LEU A 45 -2.35 3.20 -7.48
CA LEU A 45 -1.63 4.35 -6.99
C LEU A 45 -1.45 5.43 -8.07
N ALA A 46 -1.25 5.02 -9.33
CA ALA A 46 -1.11 5.93 -10.47
C ALA A 46 -2.44 6.59 -10.86
N SER A 47 -3.57 5.89 -10.64
CA SER A 47 -4.92 6.42 -10.84
C SER A 47 -5.47 7.17 -9.61
N HIS A 48 -4.75 7.15 -8.48
CA HIS A 48 -5.18 7.83 -7.27
C HIS A 48 -5.13 9.36 -7.44
N PRO A 49 -6.18 10.10 -7.06
CA PRO A 49 -6.24 11.55 -7.25
C PRO A 49 -5.32 12.33 -6.31
N SER A 50 -4.87 11.71 -5.22
CA SER A 50 -4.00 12.34 -4.22
C SER A 50 -2.55 12.42 -4.70
N ARG A 51 -1.95 13.59 -4.50
CA ARG A 51 -0.52 13.79 -4.77
C ARG A 51 0.30 13.17 -3.64
N ILE A 52 1.22 12.28 -3.99
CA ILE A 52 2.10 11.60 -3.03
C ILE A 52 3.44 12.32 -3.01
N ASP A 53 3.57 13.31 -2.14
CA ASP A 53 4.80 14.10 -2.00
C ASP A 53 5.68 13.60 -0.84
N SER A 54 5.12 12.89 0.14
CA SER A 54 5.86 12.33 1.28
C SER A 54 5.79 10.81 1.36
N LEU A 55 6.70 10.22 2.13
CA LEU A 55 6.65 8.79 2.43
C LEU A 55 5.40 8.43 3.26
N GLN A 56 4.94 9.36 4.09
CA GLN A 56 3.75 9.18 4.90
C GLN A 56 2.49 9.13 4.03
N ASP A 57 2.35 10.05 3.07
CA ASP A 57 1.23 10.03 2.11
C ASP A 57 1.17 8.70 1.35
N LEU A 58 2.34 8.17 0.96
CA LEU A 58 2.43 6.88 0.28
C LEU A 58 1.91 5.73 1.16
N MET A 59 2.20 5.76 2.46
CA MET A 59 1.72 4.75 3.41
C MET A 59 0.21 4.86 3.65
N ASP A 60 -0.31 6.09 3.80
CA ASP A 60 -1.73 6.35 4.02
C ASP A 60 -2.57 5.93 2.80
N VAL A 61 -2.19 6.33 1.59
CA VAL A 61 -2.89 5.90 0.36
C VAL A 61 -2.84 4.39 0.21
N ASN A 62 -1.72 3.75 0.52
CA ASN A 62 -1.61 2.29 0.44
C ASN A 62 -2.53 1.58 1.45
N LEU A 63 -2.72 2.14 2.65
CA LEU A 63 -3.66 1.63 3.64
C LEU A 63 -5.12 1.81 3.18
N GLU A 64 -5.44 2.94 2.56
CA GLU A 64 -6.77 3.18 1.97
C GLU A 64 -7.06 2.17 0.86
N LEU A 65 -6.11 1.94 -0.05
CA LEU A 65 -6.26 0.97 -1.14
C LEU A 65 -6.45 -0.47 -0.61
N ASP A 66 -5.71 -0.87 0.41
CA ASP A 66 -5.88 -2.18 1.07
C ASP A 66 -7.26 -2.31 1.70
N THR A 67 -7.72 -1.26 2.40
CA THR A 67 -9.04 -1.23 3.04
C THR A 67 -10.13 -1.37 2.00
N ARG A 68 -10.09 -0.57 0.93
CA ARG A 68 -11.06 -0.63 -0.17
C ARG A 68 -11.06 -1.99 -0.87
N TYR A 69 -9.88 -2.57 -1.11
CA TYR A 69 -9.76 -3.91 -1.70
C TYR A 69 -10.41 -4.97 -0.82
N HIS A 70 -10.20 -4.90 0.50
CA HIS A 70 -10.83 -5.81 1.45
C HIS A 70 -12.34 -5.61 1.60
N GLU A 71 -12.82 -4.37 1.52
CA GLU A 71 -14.24 -4.03 1.51
C GLU A 71 -14.92 -4.57 0.25
N ALA A 72 -14.38 -4.28 -0.94
CA ALA A 72 -14.90 -4.78 -2.21
C ALA A 72 -14.94 -6.31 -2.25
N LYS A 73 -13.89 -6.98 -1.74
CA LYS A 73 -13.85 -8.45 -1.63
C LYS A 73 -14.87 -9.02 -0.63
N ARG A 74 -15.27 -8.23 0.38
CA ARG A 74 -16.35 -8.60 1.31
C ARG A 74 -17.72 -8.50 0.64
N GLU A 75 -17.95 -7.46 -0.14
CA GLU A 75 -19.20 -7.25 -0.90
C GLU A 75 -19.38 -8.32 -1.99
N GLU A 76 -18.29 -8.71 -2.65
CA GLU A 76 -18.28 -9.77 -3.66
C GLU A 76 -18.63 -11.15 -3.06
N LYS A 77 -18.23 -11.41 -1.81
CA LYS A 77 -18.60 -12.63 -1.08
C LYS A 77 -20.02 -12.63 -0.52
N SER A 78 -20.57 -11.46 -0.20
CA SER A 78 -21.94 -11.35 0.34
C SER A 78 -23.03 -11.49 -0.73
N SER A 79 -22.67 -11.37 -2.01
CA SER A 79 -23.61 -11.45 -3.15
C SER A 79 -23.62 -12.84 -3.81
N GLY A 80 -22.87 -13.80 -3.25
CA GLY A 80 -22.70 -15.15 -3.80
C GLY A 80 -23.29 -16.28 -2.94
N GLU A 81 -24.13 -15.95 -1.95
CA GLU A 81 -24.83 -16.96 -1.12
C GLU A 81 -26.35 -16.75 -1.20
N GLU A 82 -26.87 -16.76 -2.44
CA GLU A 82 -28.24 -17.14 -2.75
C GLU A 82 -28.18 -18.04 -3.98
N VAL A 83 -28.03 -19.37 -3.81
CA VAL A 83 -28.82 -20.47 -4.43
C VAL A 83 -28.49 -21.78 -3.70
#